data_AF-A0A916QDF4-F1
#
_entry.id   AF-A0A916QDF4-F1
#
_cell.length_a   1.000
_cell.length_b   1.000
_cell.length_c   1.000
_cell.angle_alpha   90.00
_cell.angle_beta   90.00
_cell.angle_gamma   90.00
#
_symmetry.space_group_name_H-M   'P 1'
#
loop_
_entity.id
_entity.type
_entity.pdbx_description
1 polymer ?
#
loop_
_entity_poly.entity_id
_entity_poly.type
_entity_poly.pdbx_seq_one_letter_code
_entity_poly.pdbx_strand_id
1 'polypeptide(L)' 'MTVATQVKTCLASLKSAQASLEQFALSTQNQEAKNTFASAAEATQQIIDQISKRVQELENEEPQYKGF' A
#
# COMPACT_ATOMS: atom_id res chain seq x y z
N MET A 1 -3.70 16.31 12.88
CA MET A 1 -3.27 15.11 12.14
C MET A 1 -2.28 14.39 13.05
N THR A 2 -2.59 13.18 13.53
CA THR A 2 -1.64 12.41 14.35
C THR A 2 -0.66 11.67 13.45
N VAL A 3 0.39 11.10 14.03
CA VAL A 3 1.28 10.19 13.31
C VAL A 3 0.50 9.01 12.74
N ALA A 4 -0.45 8.44 13.49
CA ALA A 4 -1.32 7.37 12.97
C ALA A 4 -2.12 7.80 11.74
N THR A 5 -2.72 9.00 11.74
CA THR A 5 -3.43 9.52 10.57
C THR A 5 -2.52 9.65 9.36
N GLN A 6 -1.30 10.20 9.54
CA GLN A 6 -0.34 10.35 8.44
C GLN A 6 0.08 9.01 7.85
N VAL A 7 0.35 8.01 8.70
CA VAL A 7 0.74 6.67 8.26
C VAL A 7 -0.43 5.96 7.56
N LYS A 8 -1.67 6.11 8.03
CA LYS A 8 -2.87 5.58 7.36
C LYS A 8 -3.07 6.20 5.98
N THR A 9 -2.91 7.52 5.83
CA THR A 9 -2.98 8.19 4.53
C THR A 9 -1.89 7.68 3.58
N CYS A 10 -0.66 7.50 4.07
CA CYS A 10 0.42 6.90 3.29
C CYS A 10 0.06 5.47 2.82
N LEU A 11 -0.47 4.64 3.72
CA LEU A 11 -0.92 3.29 3.41
C LEU A 11 -2.00 3.27 2.32
N ALA A 12 -2.96 4.20 2.38
CA ALA A 12 -3.99 4.32 1.35
C ALA A 12 -3.37 4.66 -0.02
N SER A 13 -2.45 5.62 -0.07
CA SER A 13 -1.73 5.97 -1.31
C SER A 13 -0.92 4.81 -1.88
N LEU A 14 -0.28 4.01 -1.03
CA LEU A 14 0.46 2.81 -1.45
C LEU A 14 -0.48 1.76 -2.08
N LYS A 15 -1.65 1.52 -1.48
CA LYS A 15 -2.67 0.62 -2.04
C LYS A 15 -3.17 1.10 -3.41
N SER A 16 -3.43 2.40 -3.55
CA SER A 16 -3.80 2.99 -4.85
C SER A 16 -2.68 2.84 -5.89
N ALA A 17 -1.43 3.02 -5.49
CA ALA A 17 -0.28 2.83 -6.38
C ALA A 17 -0.13 1.37 -6.83
N GLN A 18 -0.23 0.40 -5.90
CA GLN A 18 -0.23 -1.03 -6.23
C GLN A 18 -1.33 -1.39 -7.22
N ALA A 19 -2.58 -0.98 -6.96
CA ALA A 19 -3.70 -1.23 -7.88
C ALA A 19 -3.45 -0.62 -9.27
N SER A 20 -2.80 0.55 -9.33
CA SER A 20 -2.43 1.16 -10.61
C SER A 20 -1.38 0.34 -11.36
N LEU A 21 -0.37 -0.20 -10.65
CA LEU A 21 0.63 -1.09 -11.23
C LEU A 21 0.00 -2.38 -11.78
N GLU A 22 -0.91 -3.00 -11.03
CA GLU A 22 -1.68 -4.16 -11.49
C GLU A 22 -2.49 -3.83 -12.75
N GLN A 23 -3.17 -2.68 -12.76
CA GLN A 23 -3.91 -2.23 -13.93
C GLN A 23 -3.00 -2.01 -15.15
N PHE A 24 -1.81 -1.44 -14.97
CA PHE A 24 -0.85 -1.26 -16.06
C PHE A 24 -0.34 -2.60 -16.60
N ALA A 25 -0.09 -3.58 -15.72
CA ALA A 25 0.28 -4.93 -16.10
C ALA A 25 -0.83 -5.61 -16.93
N LEU A 26 -2.11 -5.40 -16.56
CA LEU A 26 -3.25 -5.95 -17.29
C LEU A 26 -3.49 -5.26 -18.64
N SER A 27 -3.30 -3.94 -18.71
CA SER A 27 -3.57 -3.13 -19.90
C SER A 27 -2.45 -3.14 -20.95
N THR A 28 -1.21 -3.50 -20.57
CA THR A 28 -0.09 -3.54 -21.51
C THR A 28 -0.03 -4.86 -22.31
N GLN A 29 0.33 -4.75 -23.59
CA GLN A 29 0.60 -5.89 -24.47
C GLN A 29 2.09 -6.26 -24.52
N ASN A 30 2.98 -5.36 -24.08
CA ASN A 30 4.40 -5.65 -24.01
C ASN A 30 4.68 -6.58 -22.82
N GLN A 31 5.21 -7.77 -23.09
CA GLN A 31 5.43 -8.80 -22.07
C GLN A 31 6.47 -8.39 -21.01
N GLU A 32 7.52 -7.67 -21.40
CA GLU A 32 8.54 -7.17 -20.47
C GLU A 32 7.95 -6.09 -19.54
N ALA A 33 7.15 -5.18 -20.09
CA ALA A 33 6.45 -4.17 -19.31
C ALA A 33 5.43 -4.81 -18.36
N LYS A 34 4.70 -5.84 -18.82
CA LYS A 34 3.77 -6.61 -17.98
C LYS A 34 4.49 -7.21 -16.77
N ASN A 35 5.62 -7.87 -17.00
CA ASN A 35 6.43 -8.46 -15.93
C ASN A 35 6.96 -7.39 -14.97
N THR A 36 7.43 -6.25 -15.51
CA THR A 36 7.92 -5.13 -14.69
C THR A 36 6.84 -4.60 -13.75
N PHE A 37 5.64 -4.32 -14.28
CA PHE A 37 4.53 -3.80 -13.48
C PHE A 37 4.02 -4.83 -12.46
N ALA A 38 3.94 -6.12 -12.84
CA ALA A 38 3.55 -7.18 -11.92
C ALA A 38 4.53 -7.32 -10.75
N SER A 39 5.84 -7.40 -11.03
CA SER A 39 6.87 -7.46 -9.99
C SER A 39 6.87 -6.22 -9.10
N ALA A 40 6.64 -5.04 -9.66
CA ALA A 40 6.52 -3.80 -8.89
C ALA A 40 5.28 -3.81 -7.98
N ALA A 41 4.15 -4.34 -8.45
CA ALA A 41 2.95 -4.51 -7.64
C ALA A 41 3.19 -5.47 -6.47
N GLU A 42 3.86 -6.61 -6.70
CA GLU A 42 4.23 -7.56 -5.64
C GLU A 42 5.16 -6.93 -4.59
N ALA A 43 6.19 -6.21 -5.02
CA ALA A 43 7.09 -5.50 -4.10
C ALA A 43 6.32 -4.43 -3.30
N THR A 44 5.38 -3.73 -3.93
CA THR A 44 4.53 -2.73 -3.26
C THR A 44 3.61 -3.41 -2.23
N GLN A 45 3.07 -4.59 -2.53
CA GLN A 45 2.27 -5.37 -1.58
C GLN A 45 3.06 -5.71 -0.32
N GLN A 46 4.33 -6.12 -0.46
CA GLN A 46 5.19 -6.38 0.71
C GLN A 46 5.40 -5.13 1.58
N ILE A 47 5.53 -3.96 0.96
CA ILE A 47 5.60 -2.68 1.68
C ILE A 47 4.26 -2.38 2.37
N ILE A 48 3.14 -2.56 1.68
CA ILE A 48 1.78 -2.38 2.22
C ILE A 48 1.59 -3.24 3.47
N ASP A 49 2.03 -4.48 3.47
CA ASP A 49 1.90 -5.40 4.61
C ASP A 49 2.69 -4.90 5.83
N GLN A 50 3.93 -4.45 5.62
CA GLN A 50 4.77 -3.89 6.67
C GLN A 50 4.17 -2.62 7.27
N ILE A 51 3.69 -1.70 6.43
CA ILE A 51 3.07 -0.46 6.89
C ILE A 51 1.73 -0.72 7.57
N SER A 52 0.94 -1.69 7.09
CA SER A 52 -0.32 -2.11 7.72
C SER A 52 -0.08 -2.61 9.14
N LYS A 53 0.97 -3.40 9.37
CA LYS A 53 1.36 -3.83 10.71
C LYS A 53 1.71 -2.63 11.60
N ARG A 54 2.45 -1.65 11.08
CA ARG A 54 2.79 -0.45 11.86
C ARG A 54 1.56 0.39 12.20
N VAL A 55 0.59 0.49 11.30
CA VAL A 55 -0.70 1.13 11.60
C VAL A 55 -1.39 0.44 12.77
N GLN A 56 -1.43 -0.89 12.78
CA GLN A 56 -2.05 -1.66 13.86
C GLN A 56 -1.35 -1.45 15.21
N GLU A 57 -0.01 -1.35 15.23
CA GLU A 57 0.75 -1.01 16.43
C GLU A 57 0.38 0.40 16.95
N LEU A 58 0.35 1.39 16.05
CA LEU A 58 -0.02 2.77 16.38
C LEU A 58 -1.46 2.88 16.92
N GLU A 59 -2.41 2.08 16.40
CA GLU A 59 -3.79 2.04 16.92
C GLU A 59 -3.89 1.47 18.34
N ASN A 60 -2.93 0.63 18.75
CA ASN A 60 -2.85 0.15 20.13
C ASN A 60 -2.14 1.15 21.06
N GLU A 61 -1.17 1.90 20.54
CA GLU A 61 -0.49 3.00 21.24
C GLU A 61 -1.43 4.21 21.44
N GLU A 62 -2.34 4.45 20.49
CA GLU A 62 -3.34 5.52 20.53
C GLU A 62 -4.79 4.96 20.54
N PRO A 63 -5.23 4.29 21.63
CA PRO A 63 -6.52 3.58 21.66
C PRO A 63 -7.74 4.48 21.43
N GLN A 64 -7.61 5.78 21.68
CA GLN A 64 -8.61 6.81 21.38
C GLN A 64 -8.90 6.99 19.87
N TYR A 65 -8.09 6.39 18.98
CA TYR A 65 -8.23 6.47 17.52
C TYR A 65 -8.39 5.10 16.82
N LYS A 66 -8.74 4.05 17.57
CA LYS A 66 -9.09 2.75 16.98
C LYS A 66 -10.29 2.88 16.04
N GLY A 67 -10.13 2.44 14.79
CA GLY A 67 -11.22 2.31 13.82
C GLY A 67 -11.58 3.56 12.99
N PHE A 68 -10.81 4.65 13.10
CA PHE A 68 -10.91 5.81 12.19
C PHE A 68 -10.09 5.67 10.91
#